data_AF-A0A3C1ZBB1-F1
#
_entry.id   AF-A0A3C1ZBB1-F1
#
_cell.length_a   1.000
_cell.length_b   1.000
_cell.length_c   1.000
_cell.angle_alpha   90.00
_cell.angle_beta   90.00
_cell.angle_gamma   90.00
#
_symmetry.space_group_name_H-M   'P 1'
#
loop_
_entity.id
_entity.type
_entity.pdbx_description
1 polymer ?
#
loop_
_entity_poly.entity_id
_entity_poly.type
_entity_poly.pdbx_seq_one_letter_code
_entity_poly.pdbx_strand_id
1 'polypeptide(L)' 'GEITLRGKVLPVGGIKEKILAAKRAGITDIILCQENKKDIDEIKPVYINGLTFHYVNTIKDVLDFALLPEKVPDAVEL' A
#
# COMPACT_ATOMS: atom_id res chain seq x y z
N GLY A 1 4.43 -2.01 -3.61
CA GLY A 1 4.84 -2.05 -5.03
C GLY A 1 6.34 -2.10 -5.13
N GLU A 2 6.89 -2.01 -6.34
CA GLU A 2 8.31 -1.73 -6.55
C GLU A 2 8.52 -0.21 -6.68
N ILE A 3 9.73 0.29 -6.43
CA ILE A 3 10.07 1.71 -6.50
C ILE A 3 11.22 1.94 -7.47
N THR A 4 11.10 2.96 -8.31
CA THR A 4 12.20 3.45 -9.16
C THR A 4 13.04 4.51 -8.42
N LEU A 5 14.28 4.73 -8.85
CA LEU A 5 15.11 5.84 -8.33
C LEU A 5 14.48 7.23 -8.53
N ARG A 6 13.57 7.36 -9.52
CA ARG A 6 12.80 8.58 -9.76
C ARG A 6 11.54 8.69 -8.89
N GLY A 7 11.31 7.74 -7.99
CA GLY A 7 10.19 7.75 -7.06
C GLY A 7 8.86 7.26 -7.64
N LYS A 8 8.79 6.78 -8.89
CA LYS A 8 7.59 6.12 -9.43
C LYS A 8 7.37 4.79 -8.70
N VAL A 9 6.13 4.54 -8.28
CA VAL A 9 5.68 3.24 -7.77
C VAL A 9 5.22 2.39 -8.95
N LEU A 10 5.71 1.16 -9.00
CA LEU A 10 5.42 0.21 -10.07
C LEU A 10 4.48 -0.91 -9.58
N PRO A 11 3.66 -1.47 -10.50
CA PRO A 11 2.78 -2.58 -10.18
C PRO A 11 3.58 -3.82 -9.77
N VAL A 12 2.96 -4.67 -8.96
CA VAL A 12 3.54 -5.94 -8.52
C VAL A 12 2.56 -7.09 -8.71
N GLY A 13 3.08 -8.30 -8.87
CA GLY A 13 2.29 -9.53 -8.88
C GLY A 13 1.99 -10.10 -7.49
N GLY A 14 1.20 -11.18 -7.48
CA GLY A 14 0.86 -11.93 -6.27
C GLY A 14 0.01 -11.14 -5.26
N ILE A 15 -0.89 -10.29 -5.78
CA ILE A 15 -1.65 -9.34 -4.97
C ILE A 15 -2.69 -10.06 -4.10
N LYS A 16 -3.34 -11.08 -4.65
CA LYS A 16 -4.36 -11.86 -3.94
C LYS A 16 -3.78 -12.53 -2.69
N GLU A 17 -2.60 -13.11 -2.81
CA GLU A 17 -1.89 -13.77 -1.70
C GLU A 17 -1.48 -12.75 -0.64
N LYS A 18 -0.96 -11.58 -1.06
CA LYS A 18 -0.58 -10.49 -0.16
C LYS A 18 -1.77 -9.92 0.61
N ILE A 19 -2.90 -9.70 -0.06
CA ILE A 19 -4.15 -9.24 0.56
C ILE A 19 -4.69 -10.24 1.57
N LEU A 20 -4.69 -11.53 1.20
CA LEU A 20 -5.17 -12.58 2.09
C LEU A 20 -4.29 -12.69 3.34
N ALA A 21 -2.97 -12.55 3.20
CA ALA A 21 -2.04 -12.50 4.32
C ALA A 21 -2.32 -11.29 5.22
N ALA A 22 -2.48 -10.10 4.64
CA ALA A 22 -2.79 -8.87 5.38
C ALA A 22 -4.10 -9.00 6.17
N LYS A 23 -5.17 -9.48 5.52
CA LYS A 23 -6.47 -9.72 6.18
C LYS A 23 -6.37 -10.72 7.33
N ARG A 24 -5.59 -11.80 7.16
CA ARG A 24 -5.34 -12.78 8.23
C ARG A 24 -4.55 -12.19 9.40
N ALA A 25 -3.67 -11.22 9.12
CA ALA A 25 -2.93 -10.49 10.13
C ALA A 25 -3.73 -9.35 10.79
N GLY A 26 -4.99 -9.14 10.39
CA GLY A 26 -5.81 -8.04 10.90
C GLY A 26 -5.43 -6.66 10.36
N ILE A 27 -4.64 -6.59 9.29
CA ILE A 27 -4.31 -5.33 8.61
C ILE A 27 -5.50 -4.90 7.78
N THR A 28 -5.97 -3.67 8.00
CA THR A 28 -7.13 -3.08 7.33
C THR A 28 -6.75 -2.19 6.16
N ASP A 29 -5.59 -1.55 6.22
CA ASP A 29 -5.18 -0.54 5.24
C ASP A 29 -4.08 -1.07 4.33
N ILE A 30 -4.30 -0.97 3.02
CA ILE A 30 -3.43 -1.51 1.98
C ILE A 30 -3.05 -0.39 1.02
N ILE A 31 -1.75 -0.12 0.88
CA ILE A 31 -1.22 0.82 -0.13
C ILE A 31 -0.80 0.04 -1.38
N LEU A 32 -1.33 0.41 -2.54
CA LEU A 32 -1.08 -0.27 -3.82
C LEU A 32 -0.78 0.72 -4.95
N CYS A 33 -0.07 0.26 -5.97
CA CYS A 33 0.11 1.04 -7.19
C CYS A 33 -1.24 1.29 -7.87
N GLN A 34 -1.44 2.48 -8.44
CA GLN A 34 -2.62 2.82 -9.24
C GLN A 34 -2.88 1.82 -10.36
N GLU A 35 -1.81 1.31 -10.99
CA GLU A 35 -1.91 0.34 -12.09
C GLU A 35 -2.46 -1.02 -11.61
N ASN A 36 -2.28 -1.37 -10.33
CA ASN A 36 -2.80 -2.60 -9.74
C ASN A 36 -4.28 -2.55 -9.36
N LYS A 37 -4.96 -1.40 -9.51
CA LYS A 37 -6.39 -1.29 -9.20
C LYS A 37 -7.24 -2.29 -10.01
N LYS A 38 -6.89 -2.49 -11.28
CA LYS A 38 -7.58 -3.43 -12.17
C LYS A 38 -7.56 -4.85 -11.62
N ASP A 39 -6.42 -5.27 -11.07
CA ASP A 39 -6.28 -6.59 -10.46
C ASP A 39 -7.18 -6.76 -9.22
N ILE A 40 -7.40 -5.68 -8.46
CA ILE A 40 -8.29 -5.69 -7.28
C ILE A 40 -9.75 -5.79 -7.69
N ASP A 41 -10.14 -5.06 -8.72
CA ASP A 41 -11.52 -5.04 -9.22
C ASP A 41 -11.97 -6.43 -9.72
N GLU A 42 -11.03 -7.30 -10.10
CA GLU A 42 -11.27 -8.69 -10.48
C GLU A 42 -11.41 -9.66 -9.29
N ILE A 43 -11.01 -9.25 -8.08
CA ILE A 43 -11.07 -10.10 -6.88
C ILE A 43 -12.50 -10.08 -6.31
N LYS A 44 -13.01 -11.26 -5.96
CA LYS A 44 -14.35 -11.38 -5.35
C LYS A 44 -14.46 -10.55 -4.06
N PRO A 45 -15.58 -9.82 -3.85
CA PRO A 45 -15.78 -8.93 -2.70
C PRO A 45 -15.49 -9.58 -1.33
N VAL A 46 -15.83 -10.86 -1.16
CA VAL A 46 -15.59 -11.59 0.10
C VAL A 46 -14.13 -11.54 0.58
N TYR A 47 -13.16 -11.49 -0.35
CA TYR A 47 -11.74 -11.44 -0.01
C TYR A 47 -11.27 -10.04 0.37
N ILE A 48 -11.84 -9.02 -0.27
CA ILE A 48 -11.44 -7.62 -0.10
C ILE A 48 -12.33 -6.83 0.86
N ASN A 49 -13.45 -7.40 1.30
CA ASN A 49 -14.35 -6.76 2.24
C ASN A 49 -13.65 -6.51 3.59
N GLY A 50 -13.85 -5.31 4.13
CA GLY A 50 -13.21 -4.82 5.35
C GLY A 50 -11.79 -4.26 5.16
N LEU A 51 -11.32 -4.15 3.92
CA LEU A 51 -10.02 -3.54 3.59
C LEU A 51 -10.21 -2.19 2.92
N THR A 52 -9.35 -1.23 3.29
CA THR A 52 -9.24 0.08 2.66
C THR A 52 -8.03 0.08 1.73
N PHE A 53 -8.26 0.37 0.46
CA PHE A 53 -7.19 0.45 -0.54
C PHE A 53 -6.83 1.90 -0.85
N HIS A 54 -5.56 2.22 -0.66
CA HIS A 54 -4.97 3.52 -0.98
C HIS A 54 -4.11 3.37 -2.23
N TYR A 55 -4.56 3.92 -3.35
CA TYR A 55 -3.86 3.81 -4.63
C TYR A 55 -2.91 4.99 -4.84
N VAL A 56 -1.65 4.68 -5.17
CA VAL A 56 -0.55 5.66 -5.27
C VAL A 56 0.18 5.56 -6.60
N ASN A 57 0.81 6.67 -7.03
CA ASN A 57 1.64 6.73 -8.22
C ASN A 57 3.12 6.96 -7.89
N THR A 58 3.40 7.64 -6.78
CA THR A 58 4.75 8.01 -6.36
C THR A 58 5.03 7.62 -4.93
N ILE A 59 6.32 7.53 -4.59
CA ILE A 59 6.76 7.26 -3.21
C ILE A 59 6.32 8.38 -2.25
N LYS A 60 6.20 9.61 -2.75
CA LYS A 60 5.73 10.73 -1.94
C LYS A 60 4.31 10.46 -1.42
N ASP A 61 3.42 10.00 -2.31
CA ASP A 61 2.05 9.62 -1.92
C ASP A 61 2.08 8.56 -0.80
N VAL A 62 2.97 7.56 -0.90
CA VAL A 62 3.13 6.52 0.13
C VAL A 62 3.55 7.12 1.46
N LEU A 63 4.55 8.02 1.45
CA LEU A 63 5.05 8.65 2.68
C LEU A 63 3.98 9.53 3.33
N ASP A 64 3.21 10.27 2.52
CA ASP A 64 2.11 11.12 3.01
C ASP A 64 1.00 10.31 3.69
N PHE A 65 0.76 9.06 3.26
CA PHE A 65 -0.19 8.15 3.92
C PHE A 65 0.41 7.40 5.11
N ALA A 66 1.67 6.97 5.01
CA ALA A 66 2.27 6.04 5.97
C ALA A 66 2.88 6.73 7.18
N LEU A 67 3.29 8.00 7.06
CA LEU A 67 3.93 8.75 8.14
C LEU A 67 2.96 9.71 8.83
N LEU A 68 3.09 9.83 10.14
CA LEU A 68 2.44 10.90 10.90
C LEU A 68 3.16 12.22 10.65
N PRO A 69 2.45 13.37 10.73
CA PRO A 69 3.06 14.69 10.60
C PRO A 69 3.98 15.04 11.78
N GLU A 70 3.84 14.32 12.90
CA GLU A 70 4.62 14.51 14.10
C GLU A 70 5.98 13.78 14.02
N LYS A 71 7.05 14.50 14.40
CA LYS A 71 8.36 13.88 14.60
C LYS A 71 8.40 13.18 15.95
N VAL A 72 9.01 12.00 15.98
CA VAL A 72 9.27 11.30 17.24
C VAL A 72 10.20 12.13 18.15
N PRO A 73 9.99 12.10 19.48
CA PRO A 73 10.92 12.68 20.42
C PRO A 73 12.29 11.97 20.32
N ASP A 74 13.37 12.72 20.51
CA ASP A 74 14.76 12.24 20.44
C ASP A 74 15.13 11.55 19.12
N ALA A 75 14.60 12.07 18.00
CA ALA A 75 14.98 11.59 16.66
C ALA A 75 16.50 11.70 16.47
N VAL A 76 17.13 10.58 16.09
CA VAL A 76 18.55 10.54 15.76
C VAL A 76 18.79 11.41 14.52
N GLU A 77 19.63 12.44 14.64
CA GLU A 77 20.11 13.17 13.46
C GLU A 77 21.04 12.25 12.67
N LEU A 78 20.66 11.95 11.43
CA LEU A 78 21.42 11.15 10.47
C LEU A 78 22.25 12.04 9.55
#